data_AF-G0MZ80-F1
#
_entry.id   AF-G0MZ80-F1
#
_cell.length_a   1.000
_cell.length_b   1.000
_cell.length_c   1.000
_cell.angle_alpha   90.00
_cell.angle_beta   90.00
_cell.angle_gamma   90.00
#
_symmetry.space_group_name_H-M   'P 1'
#
loop_
_entity.id
_entity.type
_entity.pdbx_description
1 polymer ?
#
loop_
_entity_poly.entity_id
_entity_poly.type
_entity_poly.pdbx_seq_one_letter_code
_entity_poly.pdbx_strand_id
1 'polypeptide(L)'
;MKELRNFISTVFDLIFFNRISLISFYSFWFLVGILALRKSQNALSAVQYVKSNSDSVSLDSIESSPEFERLIKVLDEKYPRPPAFFLLNQYALNMTDNFLCNTATLEGAHERFVFVTLDEVARDKISKRWPEIQIFHWPTPSLYKPFSFAEGAYQTIYLLRSNLALALIKNVTYSWEWMFSDQSNPPYLLQLDCETNGGTKLMQLGRYGFHFVNPDGTCNNEKIFSAKSRMENGTVEVQMTKTLPSWGRLQFKLYWYITEYLLWIPVFGEYLRPYLALAGFILMITI
;
A
#
# COMPACT_ATOMS: atom_id res chain seq x y z
N MET A 1 10.11 -66.91 25.37
CA MET A 1 11.06 -65.98 24.69
C MET A 1 10.40 -65.07 23.66
N LYS A 2 9.50 -65.54 22.77
CA LYS A 2 8.81 -64.69 21.78
C LYS A 2 7.90 -63.61 22.39
N GLU A 3 7.12 -63.94 23.43
CA GLU A 3 6.24 -62.98 24.09
C GLU A 3 6.99 -61.86 24.83
N LEU A 4 8.08 -62.18 25.51
CA LEU A 4 8.92 -61.18 26.20
C LEU A 4 9.55 -60.21 25.19
N ARG A 5 9.93 -60.69 24.00
CA ARG A 5 10.51 -59.85 22.94
C ARG A 5 9.47 -58.92 22.31
N ASN A 6 8.24 -59.41 22.12
CA ASN A 6 7.13 -58.59 21.65
C ASN A 6 6.76 -57.52 22.68
N PHE A 7 6.65 -57.88 23.96
CA PHE A 7 6.34 -56.92 25.03
C PHE A 7 7.38 -55.80 25.15
N ILE A 8 8.67 -56.14 25.05
CA ILE A 8 9.75 -55.14 25.09
C ILE A 8 9.71 -54.23 23.85
N SER A 9 9.40 -54.77 22.66
CA SER A 9 9.22 -53.97 21.44
C SER A 9 8.08 -52.97 21.60
N THR A 10 6.90 -53.42 22.07
CA THR A 10 5.72 -52.55 22.21
C THR A 10 5.95 -51.44 23.23
N VAL A 11 6.63 -51.74 24.33
CA VAL A 11 6.97 -50.74 25.37
C VAL A 11 8.01 -49.74 24.85
N PHE A 12 9.01 -50.20 24.10
CA PHE A 12 9.98 -49.30 23.46
C PHE A 12 9.30 -48.39 22.43
N ASP A 13 8.43 -48.93 21.57
CA ASP A 13 7.69 -48.15 20.58
C ASP A 13 6.78 -47.12 21.25
N LEU A 14 6.10 -47.48 22.35
CA LEU A 14 5.24 -46.55 23.09
C LEU A 14 6.04 -45.41 23.74
N ILE A 15 7.19 -45.72 24.35
CA ILE A 15 8.06 -44.73 25.00
C ILE A 15 8.73 -43.83 23.95
N PHE A 16 9.19 -44.40 22.84
CA PHE A 16 9.86 -43.67 21.78
C PHE A 16 8.89 -42.77 21.01
N PHE A 17 7.67 -43.25 20.72
CA PHE A 17 6.60 -42.46 20.13
C PHE A 17 6.17 -41.30 21.04
N ASN A 18 6.06 -41.54 22.34
CA ASN A 18 5.70 -40.49 23.30
C ASN A 18 6.80 -39.41 23.43
N ARG A 19 8.08 -39.81 23.43
CA ARG A 19 9.21 -38.87 23.46
C ARG A 19 9.36 -38.06 22.17
N ILE A 20 9.21 -38.67 21.00
CA ILE A 20 9.28 -37.95 19.71
C ILE A 20 8.11 -36.99 19.56
N SER A 21 6.90 -37.41 19.96
CA SER A 21 5.72 -36.53 19.95
C SER A 21 5.93 -35.31 20.85
N LEU A 22 6.45 -35.53 22.05
CA LEU A 22 6.77 -34.46 23.00
C LEU A 22 7.84 -33.50 22.44
N ILE A 23 8.93 -34.03 21.86
CA ILE A 23 10.00 -33.22 21.24
C ILE A 23 9.45 -32.42 20.05
N SER A 24 8.61 -33.03 19.22
CA SER A 24 7.99 -32.37 18.07
C SER A 24 7.06 -31.23 18.52
N PHE A 25 6.27 -31.46 19.56
CA PHE A 25 5.40 -30.44 20.15
C PHE A 25 6.19 -29.25 20.69
N TYR A 26 7.23 -29.48 21.50
CA TYR A 26 8.07 -28.41 22.01
C TYR A 26 8.85 -27.68 20.91
N SER A 27 9.36 -28.41 19.93
CA SER A 27 10.08 -27.82 18.78
C SER A 27 9.15 -26.96 17.94
N PHE A 28 7.91 -27.38 17.72
CA PHE A 28 6.89 -26.59 17.03
C PHE A 28 6.62 -25.28 17.78
N TRP A 29 6.32 -25.33 19.08
CA TRP A 29 6.06 -24.12 19.86
C TRP A 29 7.27 -23.22 20.00
N PHE A 30 8.49 -23.79 20.05
CA PHE A 30 9.73 -23.02 20.02
C PHE A 30 9.90 -22.26 18.71
N LEU A 31 9.64 -22.90 17.56
CA LEU A 31 9.69 -22.26 16.24
C LEU A 31 8.63 -21.16 16.11
N VAL A 32 7.39 -21.42 16.55
CA VAL A 32 6.31 -20.42 16.60
C VAL A 32 6.72 -19.23 17.49
N GLY A 33 7.33 -19.50 18.64
CA GLY A 33 7.87 -18.46 19.54
C GLY A 33 8.94 -17.60 18.88
N ILE A 34 9.88 -18.20 18.16
CA ILE A 34 10.90 -17.46 17.39
C ILE A 34 10.25 -16.59 16.31
N LEU A 35 9.28 -17.12 15.56
CA LEU A 35 8.58 -16.35 14.52
C LEU A 35 7.81 -15.17 15.12
N ALA A 36 7.12 -15.38 16.24
CA ALA A 36 6.41 -14.34 16.97
C ALA A 36 7.37 -13.24 17.46
N LEU A 37 8.51 -13.62 18.03
CA LEU A 37 9.55 -12.68 18.47
C LEU A 37 10.11 -11.88 17.31
N ARG A 38 10.48 -12.55 16.21
CA ARG A 38 10.98 -11.87 15.00
C ARG A 38 9.97 -10.88 14.44
N LYS A 39 8.71 -11.26 14.36
CA LYS A 39 7.64 -10.38 13.86
C LYS A 39 7.39 -9.19 14.78
N SER A 40 7.42 -9.41 16.10
CA SER A 40 7.28 -8.36 17.11
C SER A 40 8.45 -7.38 17.08
N GLN A 41 9.69 -7.86 16.92
CA GLN A 41 10.88 -7.03 16.76
C GLN A 41 10.81 -6.16 15.49
N ASN A 42 10.38 -6.73 14.37
CA ASN A 42 10.20 -5.98 13.13
C ASN A 42 9.12 -4.90 13.28
N ALA A 43 7.98 -5.23 13.91
CA ALA A 43 6.91 -4.28 14.17
C ALA A 43 7.38 -3.13 15.09
N LEU A 44 8.09 -3.46 16.18
CA LEU A 44 8.64 -2.46 17.10
C LEU A 44 9.64 -1.54 16.40
N SER A 45 10.53 -2.11 15.57
CA SER A 45 11.51 -1.35 14.80
C SER A 45 10.83 -0.40 13.82
N ALA A 46 9.76 -0.85 13.16
CA ALA A 46 8.97 0.00 12.25
C ALA A 46 8.29 1.16 13.00
N VAL A 47 7.68 0.90 14.16
CA VAL A 47 7.04 1.95 14.99
C VAL A 47 8.07 2.94 15.52
N GLN A 48 9.22 2.47 16.00
CA GLN A 48 10.31 3.32 16.46
C GLN A 48 10.84 4.20 15.31
N TYR A 49 10.97 3.63 14.12
CA TYR A 49 11.39 4.37 12.94
C TYR A 49 10.40 5.50 12.61
N VAL A 50 9.09 5.22 12.57
CA VAL A 50 8.05 6.23 12.33
C VAL A 50 8.13 7.32 13.39
N LYS A 51 8.22 6.95 14.67
CA LYS A 51 8.28 7.90 15.78
C LYS A 51 9.53 8.78 15.73
N SER A 52 10.67 8.24 15.32
CA SER A 52 11.90 9.02 15.18
C SER A 52 11.88 10.01 14.01
N ASN A 53 11.02 9.78 13.02
CA ASN A 53 10.91 10.63 11.83
C ASN A 53 9.57 11.39 11.76
N SER A 54 8.70 11.27 12.77
CA SER A 54 7.34 11.81 12.73
C SER A 54 7.33 13.32 12.59
N ASP A 55 8.31 13.99 13.20
CA ASP A 55 8.36 15.45 13.24
C ASP A 55 8.52 16.03 11.83
N SER A 56 9.31 15.37 10.97
CA SER A 56 9.55 15.76 9.57
C SER A 56 8.35 15.58 8.64
N VAL A 57 7.34 14.83 9.08
CA VAL A 57 6.13 14.53 8.33
C VAL A 57 4.86 14.89 9.11
N SER A 58 5.01 15.67 10.18
CA SER A 58 3.93 16.02 11.10
C SER A 58 3.00 17.05 10.46
N LEU A 59 1.74 17.05 10.88
CA LEU A 59 0.76 18.03 10.41
C LEU A 59 1.24 19.46 10.66
N ASP A 60 1.75 19.73 11.87
CA ASP A 60 2.23 21.04 12.28
C ASP A 60 3.43 21.49 11.43
N SER A 61 4.35 20.57 11.10
CA SER A 61 5.49 20.88 10.22
C SER A 61 5.04 21.27 8.81
N ILE A 62 3.98 20.65 8.30
CA ILE A 62 3.44 20.95 6.96
C ILE A 62 2.70 22.29 6.99
N GLU A 63 1.79 22.49 7.95
CA GLU A 63 0.96 23.71 8.06
C GLU A 63 1.79 24.97 8.30
N SER A 64 2.88 24.87 9.09
CA SER A 64 3.75 26.01 9.36
C SER A 64 4.79 26.30 8.27
N SER A 65 4.86 25.46 7.22
CA SER A 65 5.90 25.60 6.21
C SER A 65 5.57 26.68 5.16
N PRO A 66 6.54 27.53 4.79
CA PRO A 66 6.34 28.55 3.75
C PRO A 66 6.22 27.93 2.35
N GLU A 67 6.69 26.71 2.14
CA GLU A 67 6.48 25.94 0.92
C GLU A 67 5.00 25.55 0.77
N PHE A 68 4.36 25.09 1.85
CA PHE A 68 2.96 24.72 1.83
C PHE A 68 2.06 25.96 1.66
N GLU A 69 2.37 27.07 2.33
CA GLU A 69 1.65 28.34 2.11
C GLU A 69 1.71 28.78 0.63
N ARG A 70 2.87 28.64 -0.01
CA ARG A 70 3.03 28.90 -1.46
C ARG A 70 2.20 27.95 -2.31
N LEU A 71 2.15 26.66 -1.95
CA LEU A 71 1.33 25.68 -2.63
C LEU A 71 -0.16 26.07 -2.57
N ILE A 72 -0.68 26.44 -1.40
CA ILE A 72 -2.08 26.87 -1.25
C ILE A 72 -2.41 28.05 -2.17
N LYS A 73 -1.56 29.08 -2.22
CA LYS A 73 -1.74 30.23 -3.14
C LYS A 73 -1.80 29.79 -4.61
N VAL A 74 -0.90 28.89 -5.02
CA VAL A 74 -0.89 28.35 -6.39
C VAL A 74 -2.15 27.53 -6.68
N LEU A 75 -2.66 26.76 -5.70
CA LEU A 75 -3.89 25.99 -5.84
C LEU A 75 -5.09 26.91 -6.06
N ASP A 76 -5.22 27.99 -5.28
CA ASP A 76 -6.32 28.95 -5.39
C ASP A 76 -6.29 29.73 -6.71
N GLU A 77 -5.11 30.09 -7.20
CA GLU A 77 -4.96 30.91 -8.41
C GLU A 77 -5.03 30.11 -9.71
N LYS A 78 -4.38 28.94 -9.76
CA LYS A 78 -4.12 28.20 -11.01
C LYS A 78 -5.15 27.11 -11.30
N TYR A 79 -5.85 26.60 -10.28
CA TYR A 79 -6.65 25.38 -10.42
C TYR A 79 -8.15 25.66 -10.24
N PRO A 80 -8.92 25.85 -11.33
CA PRO A 80 -10.38 25.99 -11.24
C PRO A 80 -11.08 24.69 -10.79
N ARG A 81 -10.36 23.56 -10.88
CA ARG A 81 -10.77 22.25 -10.38
C ARG A 81 -9.59 21.60 -9.66
N PRO A 82 -9.87 20.79 -8.63
CA PRO A 82 -8.84 20.15 -7.83
C PRO A 82 -7.84 19.37 -8.67
N PRO A 83 -6.54 19.57 -8.39
CA PRO A 83 -5.50 18.75 -8.98
C PRO A 83 -5.40 17.38 -8.31
N ALA A 84 -4.81 16.44 -9.05
CA ALA A 84 -4.38 15.17 -8.50
C ALA A 84 -2.97 15.31 -7.93
N PHE A 85 -2.81 14.90 -6.66
CA PHE A 85 -1.52 14.89 -5.97
C PHE A 85 -0.84 13.54 -6.10
N PHE A 86 0.45 13.56 -6.44
CA PHE A 86 1.27 12.37 -6.56
C PHE A 86 2.54 12.52 -5.74
N LEU A 87 2.77 11.61 -4.79
CA LEU A 87 4.01 11.58 -4.02
C LEU A 87 5.01 10.66 -4.72
N LEU A 88 6.24 11.14 -4.95
CA LEU A 88 7.30 10.31 -5.51
C LEU A 88 8.68 10.58 -4.92
N ASN A 89 9.51 9.54 -4.98
CA ASN A 89 10.95 9.64 -4.85
C ASN A 89 11.63 9.23 -6.16
N GLN A 90 12.96 9.29 -6.21
CA GLN A 90 13.79 8.96 -7.36
C GLN A 90 13.54 7.55 -7.94
N TYR A 91 13.09 6.60 -7.13
CA TYR A 91 12.86 5.22 -7.57
C TYR A 91 11.52 5.03 -8.28
N ALA A 92 10.58 5.97 -8.11
CA ALA A 92 9.30 5.96 -8.81
C ALA A 92 9.34 6.68 -10.17
N LEU A 93 10.43 7.38 -10.50
CA LEU A 93 10.55 8.18 -11.72
C LEU A 93 10.18 7.43 -13.00
N ASN A 94 10.68 6.21 -13.19
CA ASN A 94 10.39 5.42 -14.40
C ASN A 94 8.89 5.11 -14.54
N MET A 95 8.19 4.88 -13.42
CA MET A 95 6.75 4.64 -13.42
C MET A 95 5.99 5.95 -13.68
N THR A 96 6.46 7.04 -13.07
CA THR A 96 5.90 8.38 -13.26
C THR A 96 6.01 8.82 -14.71
N ASP A 97 7.17 8.66 -15.36
CA ASP A 97 7.34 9.01 -16.77
C ASP A 97 6.41 8.19 -17.67
N ASN A 98 6.30 6.88 -17.43
CA ASN A 98 5.36 6.04 -18.18
C ASN A 98 3.89 6.50 -18.01
N PHE A 99 3.51 6.92 -16.81
CA PHE A 99 2.19 7.48 -16.53
C PHE A 99 1.97 8.83 -17.23
N LEU A 100 2.95 9.73 -17.19
CA LEU A 100 2.88 11.04 -17.83
C LEU A 100 2.82 10.90 -19.36
N CYS A 101 3.62 10.03 -19.96
CA CYS A 101 3.54 9.69 -21.37
C CYS A 101 2.16 9.19 -21.79
N ASN A 102 1.56 8.29 -21.00
CA ASN A 102 0.22 7.76 -21.29
C ASN A 102 -0.86 8.86 -21.23
N THR A 103 -0.70 9.83 -20.34
CA THR A 103 -1.66 10.92 -20.13
C THR A 103 -1.38 12.15 -20.97
N ALA A 104 -0.24 12.22 -21.67
CA ALA A 104 0.13 13.36 -22.53
C ALA A 104 -0.86 13.59 -23.68
N THR A 105 -1.55 12.53 -24.14
CA THR A 105 -2.58 12.64 -25.18
C THR A 105 -3.92 13.17 -24.66
N LEU A 106 -4.06 13.37 -23.35
CA LEU A 106 -5.26 13.90 -22.72
C LEU A 106 -5.05 15.39 -22.46
N GLU A 107 -5.76 16.21 -23.24
CA GLU A 107 -5.70 17.67 -23.11
C GLU A 107 -6.09 18.12 -21.70
N GLY A 108 -5.28 18.98 -21.09
CA GLY A 108 -5.49 19.49 -19.73
C GLY A 108 -5.23 18.50 -18.59
N ALA A 109 -4.72 17.29 -18.86
CA ALA A 109 -4.42 16.33 -17.79
C ALA A 109 -3.22 16.76 -16.94
N HIS A 110 -2.10 17.12 -17.57
CA HIS A 110 -0.84 17.47 -16.90
C HIS A 110 -0.93 18.79 -16.13
N GLU A 111 -1.72 19.73 -16.65
CA GLU A 111 -2.03 21.00 -15.97
C GLU A 111 -2.69 20.78 -14.61
N ARG A 112 -3.36 19.63 -14.43
CA ARG A 112 -4.07 19.23 -13.21
C ARG A 112 -3.26 18.33 -12.29
N PHE A 113 -1.98 18.11 -12.56
CA PHE A 113 -1.12 17.30 -11.69
C PHE A 113 -0.26 18.18 -10.81
N VAL A 114 -0.19 17.80 -9.53
CA VAL A 114 0.76 18.34 -8.56
C VAL A 114 1.61 17.20 -8.05
N PHE A 115 2.91 17.26 -8.31
CA PHE A 115 3.84 16.25 -7.84
C PHE A 115 4.57 16.70 -6.59
N VAL A 116 4.38 15.93 -5.52
CA VAL A 116 5.09 16.07 -4.26
C VAL A 116 6.38 15.25 -4.35
N THR A 117 7.50 15.94 -4.54
CA THR A 117 8.81 15.31 -4.71
C THR A 117 9.53 15.23 -3.38
N LEU A 118 9.89 14.01 -2.99
CA LEU A 118 10.50 13.74 -1.69
C LEU A 118 11.99 14.00 -1.68
N ASP A 119 12.66 13.95 -2.83
CA ASP A 119 14.10 14.15 -2.99
C ASP A 119 14.41 15.09 -4.17
N GLU A 120 15.63 15.65 -4.17
CA GLU A 120 16.08 16.63 -5.15
C GLU A 120 16.22 16.00 -6.55
N VAL A 121 16.61 14.72 -6.63
CA VAL A 121 16.78 14.01 -7.89
C VAL A 121 15.45 13.88 -8.61
N ALA A 122 14.38 13.57 -7.88
CA ALA A 122 13.02 13.50 -8.41
C ALA A 122 12.53 14.88 -8.86
N ARG A 123 12.72 15.90 -8.02
CA ARG A 123 12.38 17.29 -8.35
C ARG A 123 13.04 17.74 -9.65
N ASP A 124 14.35 17.61 -9.74
CA ASP A 124 15.15 18.14 -10.86
C ASP A 124 14.89 17.39 -12.16
N LYS A 125 14.64 16.08 -12.09
CA LYS A 125 14.32 15.29 -13.29
C LYS A 125 12.93 15.57 -13.82
N ILE A 126 11.92 15.68 -12.96
CA ILE A 126 10.56 15.99 -13.39
C ILE A 126 10.49 17.43 -13.90
N SER A 127 11.07 18.40 -13.18
CA SER A 127 11.05 19.82 -13.61
C SER A 127 11.72 20.02 -14.96
N LYS A 128 12.79 19.26 -15.24
CA LYS A 128 13.51 19.33 -16.52
C LYS A 128 12.74 18.69 -17.68
N ARG A 129 12.02 17.59 -17.43
CA ARG A 129 11.33 16.82 -18.48
C ARG A 129 9.91 17.30 -18.75
N TRP A 130 9.21 17.74 -17.71
CA TRP A 130 7.79 18.12 -17.73
C TRP A 130 7.60 19.49 -17.06
N PRO A 131 8.06 20.58 -17.71
CA PRO A 131 8.10 21.92 -17.11
C PRO A 131 6.71 22.51 -16.81
N GLU A 132 5.66 22.05 -17.49
CA GLU A 132 4.28 22.47 -17.27
C GLU A 132 3.66 21.94 -15.97
N ILE A 133 4.21 20.88 -15.39
CA ILE A 133 3.68 20.21 -14.21
C ILE A 133 4.08 20.95 -12.94
N GLN A 134 3.12 21.18 -12.05
CA GLN A 134 3.40 21.82 -10.77
C GLN A 134 4.12 20.84 -9.84
N ILE A 135 5.23 21.29 -9.26
CA ILE A 135 6.01 20.50 -8.31
C ILE A 135 5.96 21.18 -6.95
N PHE A 136 5.65 20.40 -5.93
CA PHE A 136 5.83 20.73 -4.53
C PHE A 136 6.99 19.90 -4.00
N HIS A 137 8.07 20.53 -3.57
CA HIS A 137 9.24 19.82 -3.07
C HIS A 137 9.17 19.73 -1.54
N TRP A 138 9.12 18.51 -1.01
CA TRP A 138 9.06 18.23 0.42
C TRP A 138 10.17 17.24 0.81
N PRO A 139 11.39 17.72 1.09
CA PRO A 139 12.54 16.86 1.34
C PRO A 139 12.29 15.97 2.55
N THR A 140 12.22 14.66 2.33
CA THR A 140 11.97 13.67 3.38
C THR A 140 13.07 12.61 3.41
N PRO A 141 14.22 12.86 4.08
CA PRO A 141 15.39 12.00 4.05
C PRO A 141 15.13 10.53 4.44
N SER A 142 14.14 10.30 5.32
CA SER A 142 13.70 8.96 5.72
C SER A 142 13.12 8.12 4.56
N LEU A 143 12.70 8.77 3.46
CA LEU A 143 12.07 8.14 2.30
C LEU A 143 12.97 8.11 1.04
N TYR A 144 14.25 8.45 1.17
CA TYR A 144 15.19 8.54 0.04
C TYR A 144 15.63 7.19 -0.51
N LYS A 145 15.36 6.11 0.23
CA LYS A 145 15.73 4.73 -0.10
C LYS A 145 14.51 3.95 -0.60
N PRO A 146 14.68 2.88 -1.38
CA PRO A 146 13.56 2.01 -1.71
C PRO A 146 13.10 1.30 -0.42
N PHE A 147 11.79 1.18 -0.24
CA PHE A 147 11.20 0.57 0.95
C PHE A 147 10.10 -0.43 0.58
N SER A 148 9.90 -1.41 1.45
CA SER A 148 8.88 -2.46 1.33
C SER A 148 7.71 -2.22 2.30
N PHE A 149 6.54 -2.83 2.03
CA PHE A 149 5.30 -2.67 2.80
C PHE A 149 5.46 -2.86 4.32
N ALA A 150 6.35 -3.79 4.71
CA ALA A 150 6.56 -4.14 6.12
C ALA A 150 7.57 -3.23 6.85
N GLU A 151 8.11 -2.20 6.18
CA GLU A 151 9.18 -1.36 6.73
C GLU A 151 8.64 -0.04 7.29
N GLY A 152 9.35 0.51 8.28
CA GLY A 152 8.98 1.78 8.92
C GLY A 152 8.92 2.96 7.94
N ALA A 153 9.74 2.97 6.90
CA ALA A 153 9.69 3.98 5.84
C ALA A 153 8.35 3.96 5.09
N TYR A 154 7.79 2.78 4.83
CA TYR A 154 6.47 2.67 4.23
C TYR A 154 5.38 3.24 5.15
N GLN A 155 5.43 2.94 6.45
CA GLN A 155 4.49 3.53 7.41
C GLN A 155 4.66 5.05 7.52
N THR A 156 5.89 5.56 7.35
CA THR A 156 6.20 6.99 7.38
C THR A 156 5.62 7.73 6.16
N ILE A 157 5.65 7.14 4.96
CA ILE A 157 5.00 7.76 3.79
C ILE A 157 3.47 7.78 3.92
N TYR A 158 2.86 6.81 4.62
CA TYR A 158 1.44 6.86 4.95
C TYR A 158 1.12 7.99 5.91
N LEU A 159 1.92 8.15 6.97
CA LEU A 159 1.76 9.26 7.89
C LEU A 159 1.88 10.61 7.18
N LEU A 160 2.91 10.78 6.33
CA LEU A 160 3.08 11.98 5.50
C LEU A 160 1.85 12.22 4.60
N ARG A 161 1.39 11.19 3.90
CA ARG A 161 0.23 11.28 3.01
C ARG A 161 -1.03 11.69 3.76
N SER A 162 -1.29 11.10 4.92
CA SER A 162 -2.44 11.42 5.76
C SER A 162 -2.36 12.85 6.30
N ASN A 163 -1.20 13.27 6.80
CA ASN A 163 -1.02 14.62 7.34
C ASN A 163 -1.07 15.68 6.23
N LEU A 164 -0.49 15.43 5.07
CA LEU A 164 -0.61 16.31 3.90
C LEU A 164 -2.06 16.43 3.44
N ALA A 165 -2.79 15.31 3.37
CA ALA A 165 -4.20 15.33 3.03
C ALA A 165 -5.02 16.13 4.06
N LEU A 166 -4.74 15.98 5.36
CA LEU A 166 -5.40 16.76 6.42
C LEU A 166 -5.07 18.26 6.32
N ALA A 167 -3.81 18.62 6.06
CA ALA A 167 -3.39 20.01 5.86
C ALA A 167 -4.09 20.63 4.64
N LEU A 168 -4.14 19.90 3.53
CA LEU A 168 -4.88 20.31 2.34
C LEU A 168 -6.37 20.43 2.62
N ILE A 169 -6.95 19.46 3.34
CA ILE A 169 -8.38 19.49 3.66
C ILE A 169 -8.71 20.73 4.49
N LYS A 170 -8.00 20.97 5.58
CA LYS A 170 -8.24 22.13 6.46
C LYS A 170 -8.16 23.48 5.74
N ASN A 171 -7.28 23.59 4.75
CA ASN A 171 -6.98 24.87 4.09
C ASN A 171 -7.66 25.03 2.72
N VAL A 172 -8.11 23.93 2.09
CA VAL A 172 -8.65 23.91 0.71
C VAL A 172 -10.08 23.33 0.65
N THR A 173 -10.56 22.59 1.65
CA THR A 173 -11.90 21.95 1.62
C THR A 173 -12.70 22.07 2.92
N TYR A 174 -14.00 22.28 2.78
CA TYR A 174 -14.96 22.17 3.88
C TYR A 174 -15.30 20.69 4.16
N SER A 175 -15.56 20.41 5.45
CA SER A 175 -15.59 19.10 6.14
C SER A 175 -16.91 18.31 5.97
N TRP A 176 -17.04 17.15 6.65
CA TRP A 176 -18.17 16.20 6.67
C TRP A 176 -19.56 16.82 6.86
N GLU A 177 -19.64 18.05 7.38
CA GLU A 177 -20.88 18.83 7.41
C GLU A 177 -21.51 19.05 6.01
N TRP A 178 -20.72 19.11 4.93
CA TRP A 178 -21.24 19.32 3.58
C TRP A 178 -22.24 18.24 3.15
N MET A 179 -21.97 16.98 3.48
CA MET A 179 -22.80 15.83 3.09
C MET A 179 -24.19 15.83 3.74
N PHE A 180 -24.34 16.53 4.88
CA PHE A 180 -25.58 16.64 5.64
C PHE A 180 -26.27 18.03 5.53
N SER A 181 -25.72 18.93 4.70
CA SER A 181 -26.28 20.25 4.38
C SER A 181 -26.88 20.28 2.96
N ASP A 182 -27.19 21.47 2.43
CA ASP A 182 -27.84 21.67 1.10
C ASP A 182 -27.00 21.25 -0.13
N GLN A 183 -25.87 20.54 0.05
CA GLN A 183 -25.05 19.92 -1.01
C GLN A 183 -24.66 20.86 -2.18
N SER A 184 -24.52 22.15 -1.92
CA SER A 184 -24.02 23.12 -2.89
C SER A 184 -22.49 23.19 -2.83
N ASN A 185 -21.82 23.25 -3.99
CA ASN A 185 -20.34 23.24 -4.16
C ASN A 185 -19.63 21.96 -3.62
N PRO A 186 -19.50 20.91 -4.44
CA PRO A 186 -18.97 19.61 -3.99
C PRO A 186 -17.49 19.65 -3.56
N PRO A 187 -17.10 18.83 -2.56
CA PRO A 187 -15.75 18.81 -2.02
C PRO A 187 -14.75 18.37 -3.07
N TYR A 188 -13.56 18.97 -3.01
CA TYR A 188 -12.57 18.90 -4.06
C TYR A 188 -11.79 17.57 -4.12
N LEU A 189 -11.83 16.72 -3.09
CA LEU A 189 -11.18 15.40 -3.13
C LEU A 189 -11.96 14.39 -2.28
N LEU A 190 -12.27 13.23 -2.86
CA LEU A 190 -12.77 12.05 -2.15
C LEU A 190 -11.85 10.87 -2.47
N GLN A 191 -11.13 10.35 -1.47
CA GLN A 191 -10.09 9.34 -1.67
C GLN A 191 -10.57 7.92 -1.33
N LEU A 192 -10.27 6.96 -2.21
CA LEU A 192 -10.33 5.52 -1.97
C LEU A 192 -8.91 4.93 -2.03
N ASP A 193 -8.57 4.04 -1.10
CA ASP A 193 -7.25 3.39 -1.00
C ASP A 193 -7.15 2.12 -1.86
N CYS A 194 -5.98 1.90 -2.50
CA CYS A 194 -5.52 0.56 -2.91
C CYS A 194 -4.00 0.48 -3.17
N GLU A 195 -3.45 -0.68 -2.81
CA GLU A 195 -2.03 -1.09 -2.69
C GLU A 195 -1.43 -1.68 -3.99
N THR A 196 -0.09 -1.73 -4.13
CA THR A 196 0.62 -2.24 -5.33
C THR A 196 1.87 -3.07 -5.02
N ASN A 197 1.99 -4.22 -5.70
CA ASN A 197 3.28 -4.84 -6.06
C ASN A 197 3.61 -4.44 -7.52
N GLY A 198 4.71 -3.69 -7.72
CA GLY A 198 5.06 -3.03 -9.00
C GLY A 198 5.59 -3.95 -10.12
N GLY A 199 6.22 -5.09 -9.81
CA GLY A 199 6.77 -5.99 -10.84
C GLY A 199 5.72 -6.81 -11.59
N THR A 200 4.66 -7.24 -10.90
CA THR A 200 3.58 -8.04 -11.49
C THR A 200 2.57 -7.18 -12.26
N LYS A 201 2.39 -5.90 -11.91
CA LYS A 201 1.36 -5.05 -12.51
C LYS A 201 1.76 -4.54 -13.89
N LEU A 202 3.02 -4.18 -14.14
CA LEU A 202 3.48 -3.79 -15.49
C LEU A 202 3.45 -4.99 -16.45
N MET A 203 3.75 -6.19 -15.94
CA MET A 203 3.63 -7.45 -16.66
C MET A 203 2.18 -7.91 -16.86
N GLN A 204 1.27 -7.63 -15.90
CA GLN A 204 -0.17 -7.86 -16.04
C GLN A 204 -0.83 -6.86 -17.00
N LEU A 205 -0.50 -5.57 -16.89
CA LEU A 205 -0.92 -4.54 -17.84
C LEU A 205 -0.41 -4.87 -19.25
N GLY A 206 0.84 -5.32 -19.38
CA GLY A 206 1.37 -5.88 -20.63
C GLY A 206 0.59 -7.11 -21.14
N ARG A 207 0.21 -8.05 -20.26
CA ARG A 207 -0.64 -9.21 -20.60
C ARG A 207 -2.05 -8.81 -21.08
N TYR A 208 -2.58 -7.68 -20.61
CA TYR A 208 -3.87 -7.15 -21.05
C TYR A 208 -3.76 -6.19 -22.25
N GLY A 209 -2.54 -5.88 -22.72
CA GLY A 209 -2.27 -5.04 -23.88
C GLY A 209 -2.01 -3.56 -23.58
N PHE A 210 -1.83 -3.20 -22.31
CA PHE A 210 -1.64 -1.82 -21.83
C PHE A 210 -0.15 -1.45 -21.61
N HIS A 211 0.72 -1.81 -22.56
CA HIS A 211 2.13 -1.40 -22.58
C HIS A 211 2.41 -0.53 -23.81
N PHE A 212 2.51 0.78 -23.59
CA PHE A 212 2.47 1.79 -24.64
C PHE A 212 3.83 2.41 -24.97
N VAL A 213 4.90 1.99 -24.31
CA VAL A 213 6.25 2.54 -24.51
C VAL A 213 7.11 1.53 -25.25
N ASN A 214 7.85 2.00 -26.26
CA ASN A 214 8.84 1.22 -26.99
C ASN A 214 10.16 1.15 -26.18
N PRO A 215 11.07 0.20 -26.47
CA PRO A 215 12.33 0.06 -25.72
C PRO A 215 13.26 1.28 -25.76
N ASP A 216 13.03 2.18 -26.72
CA ASP A 216 13.74 3.46 -26.92
C ASP A 216 13.14 4.62 -26.10
N GLY A 217 12.04 4.40 -25.36
CA GLY A 217 11.35 5.42 -24.57
C GLY A 217 10.29 6.22 -25.34
N THR A 218 10.02 5.88 -26.60
CA THR A 218 8.99 6.55 -27.41
C THR A 218 7.58 5.98 -27.21
N CYS A 219 6.55 6.81 -27.35
CA CYS A 219 5.14 6.38 -27.25
C CYS A 219 4.67 5.65 -28.51
N ASN A 220 3.97 4.52 -28.34
CA ASN A 220 3.36 3.75 -29.42
C ASN A 220 1.88 4.11 -29.56
N ASN A 221 1.58 5.04 -30.47
CA ASN A 221 0.24 5.60 -30.68
C ASN A 221 -0.80 4.56 -31.17
N GLU A 222 -0.37 3.53 -31.91
CA GLU A 222 -1.27 2.48 -32.41
C GLU A 222 -1.81 1.58 -31.28
N LYS A 223 -0.94 1.23 -30.32
CA LYS A 223 -1.36 0.46 -29.14
C LYS A 223 -2.34 1.23 -28.26
N ILE A 224 -2.16 2.55 -28.14
CA ILE A 224 -3.07 3.42 -27.40
C ILE A 224 -4.46 3.42 -28.05
N PHE A 225 -4.53 3.56 -29.38
CA PHE A 225 -5.80 3.54 -30.11
C PHE A 225 -6.51 2.18 -30.01
N SER A 226 -5.77 1.08 -30.17
CA SER A 226 -6.31 -0.28 -30.03
C SER A 226 -6.84 -0.56 -28.61
N ALA A 227 -6.14 -0.12 -27.58
CA ALA A 227 -6.58 -0.28 -26.20
C ALA A 227 -7.86 0.51 -25.90
N LYS A 228 -7.99 1.75 -26.39
CA LYS A 228 -9.22 2.56 -26.26
C LYS A 228 -10.43 1.88 -26.90
N SER A 229 -10.30 1.40 -28.12
CA SER A 229 -11.38 0.70 -28.84
C SER A 229 -11.82 -0.60 -28.13
N ARG A 230 -10.89 -1.34 -27.51
CA ARG A 230 -11.21 -2.55 -26.73
C ARG A 230 -11.95 -2.24 -25.44
N MET A 231 -11.65 -1.11 -24.81
CA MET A 231 -12.35 -0.64 -23.60
C MET A 231 -13.77 -0.17 -23.92
N GLU A 232 -13.95 0.60 -25.00
CA GLU A 232 -15.27 1.08 -25.45
C GLU A 232 -16.20 -0.07 -25.83
N ASN A 233 -15.65 -1.13 -26.45
CA ASN A 233 -16.40 -2.33 -26.83
C ASN A 233 -16.58 -3.35 -25.69
N GLY A 234 -16.04 -3.10 -24.49
CA GLY A 234 -16.18 -4.01 -23.34
C GLY A 234 -15.50 -5.38 -23.50
N THR A 235 -14.52 -5.52 -24.40
CA THR A 235 -13.86 -6.80 -24.75
C THR A 235 -12.58 -7.08 -23.96
N VAL A 236 -12.41 -6.39 -22.81
CA VAL A 236 -11.24 -6.57 -21.95
C VAL A 236 -11.44 -7.83 -21.10
N GLU A 237 -10.98 -8.97 -21.61
CA GLU A 237 -11.02 -10.23 -20.87
C GLU A 237 -10.00 -10.25 -19.73
N VAL A 238 -10.51 -10.19 -18.50
CA VAL A 238 -9.71 -10.42 -17.29
C VAL A 238 -9.50 -11.92 -17.13
N GLN A 239 -8.40 -12.45 -17.69
CA GLN A 239 -7.96 -13.80 -17.33
C GLN A 239 -7.57 -13.83 -15.85
N MET A 240 -8.50 -14.26 -15.00
CA MET A 240 -8.23 -14.67 -13.63
C MET A 240 -7.22 -15.82 -13.70
N THR A 241 -5.97 -15.54 -13.35
CA THR A 241 -4.94 -16.57 -13.30
C THR A 241 -5.40 -17.70 -12.38
N LYS A 242 -5.55 -18.91 -12.93
CA LYS A 242 -5.71 -20.19 -12.21
C LYS A 242 -4.45 -20.56 -11.39
N THR A 243 -3.71 -19.58 -10.90
CA THR A 243 -2.56 -19.79 -10.02
C THR A 243 -3.05 -19.70 -8.59
N LEU A 244 -2.70 -20.70 -7.77
CA LEU A 244 -2.97 -20.72 -6.34
C LEU A 244 -2.64 -19.34 -5.73
N PRO A 245 -3.57 -18.74 -4.96
CA PRO A 245 -3.33 -17.46 -4.32
C PRO A 245 -2.07 -17.52 -3.44
N SER A 246 -1.25 -16.47 -3.46
CA SER A 246 -0.08 -16.35 -2.59
C SER A 246 -0.47 -16.56 -1.13
N TRP A 247 0.36 -17.22 -0.34
CA TRP A 247 0.09 -17.57 1.06
C TRP A 247 -0.44 -16.39 1.91
N GLY A 248 0.11 -15.18 1.75
CA GLY A 248 -0.39 -13.98 2.44
C GLY A 248 -1.81 -13.55 2.03
N ARG A 249 -2.22 -13.79 0.78
CA ARG A 249 -3.61 -13.54 0.33
C ARG A 249 -4.57 -14.59 0.87
N LEU A 250 -4.12 -15.83 1.05
CA LEU A 250 -4.89 -16.87 1.74
C LEU A 250 -5.08 -16.52 3.23
N GLN A 251 -4.01 -16.08 3.90
CA GLN A 251 -4.07 -15.61 5.28
C GLN A 251 -5.06 -14.45 5.44
N PHE A 252 -4.98 -13.44 4.56
CA PHE A 252 -5.89 -12.30 4.58
C PHE A 252 -7.35 -12.72 4.34
N LYS A 253 -7.59 -13.59 3.35
CA LYS A 253 -8.94 -14.10 3.04
C LYS A 253 -9.51 -14.93 4.20
N LEU A 254 -8.69 -15.74 4.84
CA LEU A 254 -9.08 -16.55 6.01
C LEU A 254 -9.38 -15.65 7.21
N TYR A 255 -8.53 -14.65 7.49
CA TYR A 255 -8.78 -13.65 8.52
C TYR A 255 -10.09 -12.90 8.28
N TRP A 256 -10.31 -12.44 7.04
CA TRP A 256 -11.55 -11.75 6.65
C TRP A 256 -12.77 -12.63 6.88
N TYR A 257 -12.73 -13.88 6.43
CA TYR A 257 -13.82 -14.83 6.61
C TYR A 257 -14.14 -15.09 8.08
N ILE A 258 -13.10 -15.28 8.91
CA ILE A 258 -13.25 -15.46 10.37
C ILE A 258 -13.84 -14.20 11.01
N THR A 259 -13.38 -13.02 10.61
CA THR A 259 -13.84 -11.73 11.14
C THR A 259 -15.30 -11.47 10.78
N GLU A 260 -15.69 -11.70 9.53
CA GLU A 260 -17.10 -11.58 9.09
C GLU A 260 -18.00 -12.52 9.89
N TYR A 261 -17.62 -13.79 10.04
CA TYR A 261 -18.43 -14.78 10.74
C TYR A 261 -18.57 -14.47 12.24
N LEU A 262 -17.49 -14.00 12.88
CA LEU A 262 -17.51 -13.63 14.31
C LEU A 262 -18.34 -12.37 14.55
N LEU A 263 -18.27 -11.38 13.66
CA LEU A 263 -19.05 -10.14 13.76
C LEU A 263 -20.53 -10.33 13.41
N TRP A 264 -20.88 -11.40 12.68
CA TRP A 264 -22.26 -11.71 12.31
C TRP A 264 -23.09 -12.29 13.47
N ILE A 265 -22.44 -12.77 14.54
CA ILE A 265 -23.13 -13.32 15.72
C ILE A 265 -23.58 -12.16 16.62
N PRO A 266 -24.90 -11.96 16.83
CA PRO A 266 -25.40 -10.89 17.70
C PRO A 266 -24.90 -11.06 19.15
N VAL A 267 -24.61 -9.95 19.83
CA VAL A 267 -24.03 -9.86 21.19
C VAL A 267 -22.58 -10.33 21.31
N PHE A 268 -22.25 -11.52 20.78
CA PHE A 268 -20.88 -12.06 20.81
C PHE A 268 -19.92 -11.29 19.90
N GLY A 269 -20.38 -10.81 18.75
CA GLY A 269 -19.57 -10.03 17.81
C GLY A 269 -19.07 -8.71 18.39
N GLU A 270 -19.91 -8.01 19.17
CA GLU A 270 -19.50 -6.76 19.86
C GLU A 270 -18.45 -7.03 20.95
N TYR A 271 -18.60 -8.12 21.69
CA TYR A 271 -17.65 -8.52 22.74
C TYR A 271 -16.30 -8.98 22.17
N LEU A 272 -16.29 -9.62 21.00
CA LEU A 272 -15.10 -10.14 20.34
C LEU A 272 -14.37 -9.10 19.48
N ARG A 273 -15.02 -7.99 19.14
CA ARG A 273 -14.47 -6.88 18.35
C ARG A 273 -13.07 -6.42 18.78
N PRO A 274 -12.78 -6.17 20.09
CA PRO A 274 -11.44 -5.77 20.53
C PRO A 274 -10.38 -6.88 20.38
N TYR A 275 -10.79 -8.15 20.30
CA TYR A 275 -9.89 -9.30 20.19
C TYR A 275 -9.64 -9.74 18.74
N LEU A 276 -10.33 -9.16 17.75
CA LEU A 276 -10.10 -9.46 16.33
C LEU A 276 -8.68 -9.15 15.89
N ALA A 277 -8.08 -8.06 16.41
CA ALA A 277 -6.69 -7.73 16.15
C ALA A 277 -5.72 -8.80 16.68
N LEU A 278 -6.03 -9.37 17.86
CA LEU A 278 -5.26 -10.47 18.45
C LEU A 278 -5.44 -11.76 17.65
N ALA A 279 -6.66 -12.07 17.20
CA ALA A 279 -6.93 -13.22 16.34
C ALA A 279 -6.20 -13.09 14.99
N GLY A 280 -6.18 -11.90 14.40
CA GLY A 280 -5.40 -11.61 13.20
C GLY A 280 -3.90 -11.76 13.43
N PHE A 281 -3.39 -11.28 14.56
CA PHE A 281 -1.98 -11.43 14.94
C PHE A 281 -1.59 -12.91 15.11
N ILE A 282 -2.41 -13.71 15.80
CA ILE A 282 -2.20 -15.15 15.98
C ILE A 282 -2.22 -15.86 14.61
N LEU A 283 -3.23 -15.60 13.78
CA LEU A 283 -3.38 -16.22 12.46
C LEU A 283 -2.23 -15.85 11.51
N MET A 284 -1.67 -14.65 11.68
CA MET A 284 -0.50 -14.17 10.95
C MET A 284 0.84 -14.67 11.52
N ILE A 285 0.84 -15.42 12.63
CA ILE A 285 2.03 -16.03 13.27
C ILE A 285 2.02 -17.55 13.15
N THR A 286 0.84 -18.17 13.18
CA THR A 286 0.69 -19.64 13.21
C THR A 286 0.65 -20.30 11.82
N ILE A 287 0.54 -19.51 10.75
CA ILE A 287 0.42 -19.94 9.35
C ILE A 287 1.44 -19.18 8.51
#